data_AF-A0A964YKS2-F1
#
_entry.id   AF-A0A964YKS2-F1
#
_cell.length_a   1.000
_cell.length_b   1.000
_cell.length_c   1.000
_cell.angle_alpha   90.00
_cell.angle_beta   90.00
_cell.angle_gamma   90.00
#
_symmetry.space_group_name_H-M   'P 1'
#
loop_
_entity.id
_entity.type
_entity.pdbx_description
1 polymer ?
#
loop_
_entity_poly.entity_id
_entity_poly.type
_entity_poly.pdbx_seq_one_letter_code
_entity_poly.pdbx_strand_id
1 'polypeptide(L)'
;MEVHHPHSHHGPKKGKEYMLEFLMLFAAVSLGFLAENIREGFIERHRSHELALALRTDIEQDVEKIKVLNVSRTDILRKAKLAVFDIEKNGFKRSDPNQYRLMLRAAYYWQYFEPTTANLDQIINSGSLRYFKNRELVEAISTYRNFINIIESRNEREKQFFYDVMQPIVLDHLNLS
;
A
#
# COMPACT_ATOMS: atom_id res chain seq x y z
N MET A 1 -45.77 20.03 -55.51
CA MET A 1 -46.29 20.24 -54.15
C MET A 1 -45.25 21.10 -53.44
N GLU A 2 -45.52 22.40 -53.35
CA GLU A 2 -44.67 23.32 -52.58
C GLU A 2 -45.00 23.15 -51.11
N VAL A 3 -44.00 22.69 -50.35
CA VAL A 3 -44.08 22.56 -48.91
C VAL A 3 -43.86 23.96 -48.33
N HIS A 4 -44.95 24.62 -47.94
CA HIS A 4 -44.86 25.88 -47.21
C HIS A 4 -44.18 25.62 -45.86
N HIS A 5 -42.94 26.08 -45.70
CA HIS A 5 -42.35 26.30 -44.39
C HIS A 5 -43.02 27.55 -43.78
N PRO A 6 -43.78 27.44 -42.68
CA PRO A 6 -44.23 28.63 -41.97
C PRO A 6 -42.99 29.28 -41.35
N HIS A 7 -42.51 30.37 -41.96
CA HIS A 7 -41.55 31.25 -41.34
C HIS A 7 -42.22 31.84 -40.08
N SER A 8 -41.89 31.28 -38.91
CA SER A 8 -42.25 31.86 -37.63
C SER A 8 -41.65 33.27 -37.58
N HIS A 9 -42.50 34.27 -37.79
CA HIS A 9 -42.18 35.68 -37.61
C HIS A 9 -41.95 35.96 -36.12
N HIS A 10 -40.75 35.65 -35.63
CA HIS A 10 -40.26 36.29 -34.41
C HIS A 10 -39.84 37.71 -34.79
N GLY A 11 -40.68 38.70 -34.46
CA GLY A 11 -40.27 40.10 -34.50
C GLY A 11 -39.01 40.34 -33.64
N PRO A 12 -38.31 41.48 -33.82
CA PRO A 12 -37.07 41.75 -33.11
C PRO A 12 -37.26 41.60 -31.61
N LYS A 13 -36.48 40.69 -31.00
CA LYS A 13 -36.59 40.35 -29.57
C LYS A 13 -36.42 41.60 -28.72
N LYS A 14 -37.29 41.76 -27.72
CA LYS A 14 -37.21 42.89 -26.78
C LYS A 14 -36.01 42.67 -25.85
N GLY A 15 -35.33 43.73 -25.41
CA GLY A 15 -34.16 43.62 -24.51
C GLY A 15 -34.40 42.77 -23.24
N LYS A 16 -35.65 42.72 -22.76
CA LYS A 16 -36.07 41.84 -21.65
C LYS A 16 -36.02 40.36 -21.98
N GLU A 17 -36.30 39.97 -23.22
CA GLU A 17 -36.25 38.58 -23.68
C GLU A 17 -34.79 38.09 -23.75
N TYR A 18 -33.86 38.92 -24.24
CA TYR A 18 -32.44 38.61 -24.21
C TYR A 18 -31.89 38.46 -22.77
N MET A 19 -32.34 39.29 -21.83
CA MET A 19 -31.95 39.16 -20.43
C MET A 19 -32.48 37.87 -19.80
N LEU A 20 -33.73 37.49 -20.13
CA LEU A 20 -34.32 36.24 -19.66
C LEU A 20 -33.61 35.01 -20.27
N GLU A 21 -33.28 35.05 -21.56
CA GLU A 21 -32.51 34.01 -22.25
C GLU A 21 -31.11 33.87 -21.65
N PHE A 22 -30.43 34.99 -21.38
CA PHE A 22 -29.16 34.98 -20.66
C PHE A 22 -29.31 34.35 -19.28
N LEU A 23 -30.29 34.75 -18.47
CA LEU A 23 -30.51 34.18 -17.14
C LEU A 23 -30.85 32.69 -17.20
N MET A 24 -31.64 32.25 -18.18
CA MET A 24 -31.96 30.84 -18.38
C MET A 24 -30.71 30.02 -18.69
N LEU A 25 -29.91 30.45 -19.67
CA LEU A 25 -28.67 29.77 -20.06
C LEU A 25 -27.63 29.81 -18.94
N PHE A 26 -27.47 30.96 -18.30
CA PHE A 26 -26.57 31.14 -17.16
C PHE A 26 -26.96 30.26 -15.99
N ALA A 27 -28.25 30.21 -15.64
CA ALA A 27 -28.75 29.35 -14.56
C ALA A 27 -28.59 27.87 -14.91
N ALA A 28 -28.90 27.45 -16.14
CA ALA A 28 -28.75 26.07 -16.58
C ALA A 28 -27.28 25.58 -16.44
N VAL A 29 -26.33 26.37 -16.93
CA VAL A 29 -24.90 26.05 -16.84
C VAL A 29 -24.41 26.10 -15.40
N SER A 30 -24.79 27.12 -14.63
CA SER A 30 -24.37 27.30 -13.23
C SER A 30 -24.89 26.17 -12.33
N LEU A 31 -26.17 25.79 -12.49
CA LEU A 31 -26.75 24.68 -11.75
C LEU A 31 -26.14 23.34 -12.14
N GLY A 32 -25.85 23.12 -13.42
CA GLY A 32 -25.11 21.94 -13.87
C GLY A 32 -23.73 21.83 -13.20
N PHE A 33 -22.99 22.93 -13.18
CA PHE A 33 -21.69 22.99 -12.50
C PHE A 33 -21.81 22.75 -10.98
N LEU A 34 -22.78 23.38 -10.31
CA LEU A 34 -23.00 23.19 -8.88
C LEU A 34 -23.40 21.75 -8.54
N ALA A 35 -24.30 21.17 -9.33
CA ALA A 35 -24.74 19.78 -9.17
C ALA A 35 -23.57 18.81 -9.32
N GLU A 36 -22.70 19.02 -10.31
CA GLU A 36 -21.52 18.19 -10.51
C GLU A 36 -20.53 18.31 -9.35
N ASN A 37 -20.22 19.52 -8.88
CA ASN A 37 -19.34 19.72 -7.71
C ASN A 37 -19.87 19.02 -6.44
N ILE A 38 -21.18 19.08 -6.21
CA ILE A 38 -21.82 18.41 -5.07
C ILE A 38 -21.72 16.88 -5.23
N ARG A 39 -22.04 16.37 -6.43
CA ARG A 39 -22.00 14.94 -6.75
C ARG A 39 -20.60 14.37 -6.62
N GLU A 40 -19.60 15.03 -7.18
CA GLU A 40 -18.19 14.62 -7.10
C GLU A 40 -17.72 14.58 -5.65
N GLY A 41 -18.01 15.62 -4.86
CA GLY A 41 -17.67 15.64 -3.44
C GLY A 41 -18.32 14.50 -2.64
N PHE A 42 -19.53 14.07 -3.01
CA PHE A 42 -20.19 12.91 -2.39
C PHE A 42 -19.50 11.60 -2.78
N ILE A 43 -19.26 11.38 -4.07
CA ILE A 43 -18.62 10.17 -4.60
C ILE A 43 -17.24 9.99 -3.99
N GLU A 44 -16.43 11.05 -3.95
CA GLU A 44 -15.07 11.00 -3.42
C GLU A 44 -15.05 10.68 -1.92
N ARG A 45 -15.97 11.26 -1.13
CA ARG A 45 -16.12 10.89 0.28
C ARG A 45 -16.48 9.42 0.45
N HIS A 46 -17.46 8.93 -0.32
CA HIS A 46 -17.86 7.53 -0.27
C HIS A 46 -16.70 6.59 -0.64
N ARG A 47 -15.99 6.88 -1.73
CA ARG A 47 -14.82 6.12 -2.16
C ARG A 47 -13.70 6.12 -1.13
N SER A 48 -13.43 7.27 -0.52
CA SER A 48 -12.41 7.41 0.53
C SER A 48 -12.74 6.53 1.74
N HIS A 49 -14.03 6.41 2.10
CA HIS A 49 -14.49 5.55 3.18
C HIS A 49 -14.28 4.07 2.84
N GLU A 50 -14.68 3.63 1.64
CA GLU A 50 -14.46 2.25 1.20
C GLU A 50 -12.97 1.88 1.17
N LEU A 51 -12.11 2.81 0.73
CA LEU A 51 -10.66 2.62 0.78
C LEU A 51 -10.12 2.48 2.21
N ALA A 52 -10.65 3.27 3.16
CA ALA A 52 -10.25 3.15 4.56
C ALA A 52 -10.63 1.77 5.14
N LEU A 53 -11.80 1.25 4.79
CA LEU A 53 -12.22 -0.11 5.18
C LEU A 53 -11.32 -1.18 4.56
N ALA A 54 -11.00 -1.06 3.28
CA ALA A 54 -10.10 -1.98 2.60
C ALA A 54 -8.68 -1.96 3.22
N LEU A 55 -8.14 -0.76 3.50
CA LEU A 55 -6.86 -0.60 4.20
C LEU A 55 -6.88 -1.27 5.57
N ARG A 56 -7.98 -1.15 6.33
CA ARG A 56 -8.11 -1.85 7.61
C ARG A 56 -8.01 -3.37 7.43
N THR A 57 -8.69 -3.94 6.44
CA THR A 57 -8.61 -5.38 6.15
C THR A 57 -7.19 -5.80 5.77
N ASP A 58 -6.48 -5.01 4.96
CA ASP A 58 -5.07 -5.26 4.63
C ASP A 58 -4.20 -5.28 5.89
N ILE A 59 -4.37 -4.32 6.80
CA ILE A 59 -3.64 -4.24 8.07
C ILE A 59 -3.95 -5.46 8.95
N GLU A 60 -5.21 -5.88 9.05
CA GLU A 60 -5.59 -7.07 9.82
C GLU A 60 -4.91 -8.34 9.28
N GLN A 61 -4.84 -8.50 7.96
CA GLN A 61 -4.13 -9.62 7.33
C GLN A 61 -2.62 -9.54 7.56
N ASP A 62 -2.04 -8.35 7.46
CA ASP A 62 -0.62 -8.10 7.70
C ASP A 62 -0.22 -8.41 9.16
N VAL A 63 -1.09 -8.12 10.13
CA VAL A 63 -0.89 -8.51 11.52
C VAL A 63 -0.80 -10.03 11.67
N GLU A 64 -1.65 -10.80 10.99
CA GLU A 64 -1.56 -12.27 11.01
C GLU A 64 -0.29 -12.79 10.34
N LYS A 65 0.13 -12.20 9.21
CA LYS A 65 1.42 -12.52 8.58
C LYS A 65 2.58 -12.28 9.54
N ILE A 66 2.58 -11.15 10.26
CA ILE A 66 3.61 -10.79 11.25
C ILE A 66 3.63 -11.80 12.40
N LYS A 67 2.47 -12.24 12.91
CA LYS A 67 2.40 -13.25 13.98
C LYS A 67 3.06 -14.56 13.55
N VAL A 68 2.73 -15.06 12.36
CA VAL A 68 3.33 -16.28 11.80
C VAL A 68 4.84 -16.11 11.62
N LEU A 69 5.27 -14.96 11.09
CA LEU A 69 6.69 -14.67 10.90
C LEU A 69 7.45 -14.61 12.23
N ASN A 70 6.87 -14.01 13.26
CA ASN A 70 7.48 -13.90 14.59
C ASN A 70 7.70 -15.27 15.24
N VAL A 71 6.75 -16.20 15.11
CA VAL A 71 6.90 -17.58 15.61
C VAL A 71 8.08 -18.26 14.91
N SER A 72 8.13 -18.21 13.58
CA SER A 72 9.21 -18.80 12.79
C SER A 72 10.58 -18.17 13.12
N ARG A 73 10.67 -16.83 13.16
CA ARG A 73 11.89 -16.11 13.54
C ARG A 73 12.39 -16.47 14.93
N THR A 74 11.48 -16.59 15.89
CA THR A 74 11.84 -16.98 17.27
C THR A 74 12.41 -18.39 17.33
N ASP A 75 11.83 -19.33 16.58
CA ASP A 75 12.34 -20.70 16.51
C ASP A 75 13.71 -20.79 15.84
N ILE A 76 13.93 -20.05 14.75
CA ILE A 76 15.25 -19.99 14.10
C ILE A 76 16.29 -19.33 14.96
N LEU A 77 15.96 -18.24 15.66
CA LEU A 77 16.89 -17.61 16.61
C LEU A 77 17.27 -18.58 17.74
N ARG A 78 16.31 -19.37 18.24
CA ARG A 78 16.58 -20.43 19.23
C ARG A 78 17.55 -21.48 18.67
N LYS A 79 17.29 -21.98 17.46
CA LYS A 79 18.16 -22.97 16.79
C LYS A 79 19.56 -22.43 16.50
N ALA A 80 19.67 -21.17 16.09
CA ALA A 80 20.95 -20.49 15.90
C ALA A 80 21.74 -20.41 17.21
N LYS A 81 21.10 -20.00 18.32
CA LYS A 81 21.73 -19.97 19.64
C LYS A 81 22.19 -21.34 20.12
N LEU A 82 21.39 -22.39 19.86
CA LEU A 82 21.79 -23.77 20.16
C LEU A 82 23.02 -24.20 19.34
N ALA A 83 23.10 -23.81 18.06
CA ALA A 83 24.26 -24.08 17.22
C ALA A 83 25.53 -23.41 17.77
N VAL A 84 25.43 -22.12 18.11
CA VAL A 84 26.54 -21.35 18.68
C VAL A 84 27.01 -21.99 19.99
N PHE A 85 26.09 -22.30 20.91
CA PHE A 85 26.41 -22.93 22.18
C PHE A 85 27.11 -24.28 22.01
N ASP A 86 26.62 -25.13 21.09
CA ASP A 86 27.23 -26.42 20.81
C ASP A 86 28.65 -26.27 20.23
N ILE A 87 28.86 -25.33 19.30
CA ILE A 87 30.17 -25.04 18.72
C ILE A 87 31.14 -24.50 19.77
N GLU A 88 30.70 -23.58 20.63
CA GLU A 88 31.52 -23.02 21.70
C GLU A 88 31.94 -24.08 22.72
N LYS A 89 31.05 -25.01 23.05
CA LYS A 89 31.30 -26.06 24.05
C LYS A 89 32.11 -27.24 23.49
N ASN A 90 31.77 -27.70 22.29
CA ASN A 90 32.26 -28.96 21.74
C ASN A 90 33.23 -28.78 20.57
N GLY A 91 33.50 -27.54 20.17
CA GLY A 91 34.26 -27.19 18.98
C GLY A 91 33.46 -27.39 17.70
N PHE A 92 33.87 -26.69 16.64
CA PHE A 92 33.32 -26.91 15.30
C PHE A 92 33.85 -28.21 14.70
N LYS A 93 32.95 -29.11 14.33
CA LYS A 93 33.27 -30.42 13.76
C LYS A 93 32.75 -30.49 12.33
N ARG A 94 33.67 -30.53 11.36
CA ARG A 94 33.34 -30.62 9.92
C ARG A 94 32.47 -31.82 9.56
N SER A 95 32.56 -32.91 10.35
CA SER A 95 31.80 -34.13 10.15
C SER A 95 30.50 -34.21 10.94
N ASP A 96 30.12 -33.18 11.70
CA ASP A 96 28.89 -33.19 12.51
C ASP A 96 27.70 -32.65 11.70
N PRO A 97 26.76 -33.51 11.26
CA PRO A 97 25.64 -33.08 10.42
C PRO A 97 24.65 -32.20 11.19
N ASN A 98 24.59 -32.29 12.52
CA ASN A 98 23.69 -31.47 13.31
C ASN A 98 24.17 -30.03 13.40
N GLN A 99 25.47 -29.81 13.62
CA GLN A 99 26.08 -28.48 13.61
C GLN A 99 25.85 -27.79 12.26
N TYR A 100 26.12 -28.51 11.15
CA TYR A 100 25.89 -28.02 9.79
C TYR A 100 24.42 -27.69 9.53
N ARG A 101 23.50 -28.60 9.87
CA ARG A 101 22.06 -28.39 9.67
C ARG A 101 21.55 -27.16 10.43
N LEU A 102 22.01 -26.95 11.67
CA LEU A 102 21.60 -25.80 12.46
C LEU A 102 22.18 -24.49 11.91
N MET A 103 23.46 -24.48 11.52
CA MET A 103 24.09 -23.32 10.85
C MET A 103 23.37 -22.97 9.55
N LEU A 104 23.15 -23.94 8.66
CA LEU A 104 22.48 -23.69 7.37
C LEU A 104 21.06 -23.18 7.57
N ARG A 105 20.29 -23.74 8.50
CA ARG A 105 18.94 -23.25 8.81
C ARG A 105 18.94 -21.82 9.35
N ALA A 106 19.96 -21.44 10.12
CA ALA A 106 20.09 -20.08 10.63
C ALA A 106 20.55 -19.10 9.53
N ALA A 107 21.54 -19.49 8.73
CA ALA A 107 22.11 -18.66 7.67
C ALA A 107 21.16 -18.48 6.48
N TYR A 108 20.35 -19.50 6.15
CA TYR A 108 19.41 -19.51 5.02
C TYR A 108 17.96 -19.37 5.45
N TYR A 109 17.67 -18.66 6.54
CA TYR A 109 16.30 -18.28 6.81
C TYR A 109 15.90 -16.99 6.07
N TRP A 110 15.15 -17.17 4.97
CA TRP A 110 14.85 -16.14 3.95
C TRP A 110 13.40 -15.66 3.98
N GLN A 111 12.84 -15.45 5.17
CA GLN A 111 11.47 -14.97 5.29
C GLN A 111 11.42 -13.52 5.79
N TYR A 112 10.95 -12.65 4.91
CA TYR A 112 10.71 -11.24 5.20
C TYR A 112 9.21 -10.98 5.31
N PHE A 113 8.86 -9.92 6.05
CA PHE A 113 7.50 -9.42 6.04
C PHE A 113 7.29 -8.58 4.79
N GLU A 114 6.26 -8.91 4.01
CA GLU A 114 5.82 -8.19 2.82
C GLU A 114 4.44 -7.57 3.10
N PRO A 115 4.38 -6.25 3.35
CA PRO A 115 3.13 -5.57 3.64
C PRO A 115 2.23 -5.50 2.40
N THR A 116 0.93 -5.56 2.61
CA THR A 116 -0.04 -5.26 1.55
C THR A 116 -0.18 -3.74 1.42
N THR A 117 0.33 -3.13 0.34
CA THR A 117 0.37 -1.67 0.21
C THR A 117 -0.67 -1.09 -0.74
N ALA A 118 -1.37 -1.90 -1.55
CA ALA A 118 -2.19 -1.41 -2.66
C ALA A 118 -3.23 -0.35 -2.23
N ASN A 119 -4.01 -0.60 -1.18
CA ASN A 119 -5.01 0.35 -0.69
C ASN A 119 -4.36 1.56 0.01
N LEU A 120 -3.22 1.38 0.68
CA LEU A 120 -2.45 2.48 1.27
C LEU A 120 -1.93 3.43 0.19
N ASP A 121 -1.33 2.88 -0.87
CA ASP A 121 -0.86 3.62 -2.04
C ASP A 121 -2.01 4.35 -2.72
N GLN A 122 -3.16 3.71 -2.87
CA GLN A 122 -4.34 4.35 -3.45
C GLN A 122 -4.83 5.53 -2.59
N ILE A 123 -4.89 5.39 -1.27
CA ILE A 123 -5.29 6.48 -0.36
C ILE A 123 -4.35 7.67 -0.48
N ILE A 124 -3.04 7.43 -0.49
CA ILE A 124 -2.01 8.47 -0.54
C ILE A 124 -2.00 9.16 -1.91
N ASN A 125 -1.97 8.37 -3.00
CA ASN A 125 -1.77 8.88 -4.36
C ASN A 125 -3.04 9.51 -4.96
N SER A 126 -4.24 9.13 -4.50
CA SER A 126 -5.50 9.71 -4.98
C SER A 126 -5.90 11.02 -4.29
N GLY A 127 -5.16 11.44 -3.26
CA GLY A 127 -5.57 12.57 -2.41
C GLY A 127 -6.78 12.27 -1.52
N SER A 128 -7.19 11.00 -1.36
CA SER A 128 -8.32 10.58 -0.53
C SER A 128 -8.22 11.05 0.92
N LEU A 129 -7.00 11.24 1.43
CA LEU A 129 -6.73 11.74 2.79
C LEU A 129 -7.45 13.05 3.11
N ARG A 130 -7.72 13.92 2.12
CA ARG A 130 -8.44 15.19 2.33
C ARG A 130 -9.89 15.00 2.79
N TYR A 131 -10.46 13.81 2.56
CA TYR A 131 -11.82 13.46 2.96
C TYR A 131 -11.88 12.79 4.34
N PHE A 132 -10.73 12.46 4.94
CA PHE A 132 -10.66 11.86 6.27
C PHE A 132 -10.74 12.97 7.31
N LYS A 133 -11.90 13.06 7.98
CA LYS A 133 -12.16 14.13 8.98
C LYS A 133 -11.29 14.00 10.23
N ASN A 134 -10.87 12.78 10.58
CA ASN A 134 -10.05 12.52 11.76
C ASN A 134 -8.56 12.73 11.43
N ARG A 135 -7.94 13.76 12.01
CA ARG A 135 -6.52 14.06 11.82
C ARG A 135 -5.60 13.00 12.39
N GLU A 136 -5.95 12.42 13.54
CA GLU A 136 -5.19 11.34 14.16
C GLU A 136 -5.13 10.11 13.24
N LEU A 137 -6.22 9.82 12.52
CA LEU A 137 -6.24 8.74 11.52
C LEU A 137 -5.28 9.03 10.37
N VAL A 138 -5.25 10.26 9.85
CA VAL A 138 -4.33 10.67 8.77
C VAL A 138 -2.87 10.56 9.23
N GLU A 139 -2.58 10.97 10.46
CA GLU A 139 -1.26 10.85 11.08
C GLU A 139 -0.85 9.39 11.30
N ALA A 140 -1.79 8.54 11.73
CA ALA A 140 -1.56 7.10 11.90
C ALA A 140 -1.26 6.42 10.55
N ILE A 141 -1.98 6.77 9.48
CA ILE A 141 -1.72 6.25 8.12
C ILE A 141 -0.33 6.69 7.63
N SER A 142 0.03 7.95 7.85
CA SER A 142 1.35 8.48 7.49
C SER A 142 2.46 7.76 8.25
N THR A 143 2.26 7.52 9.54
CA THR A 143 3.17 6.77 10.41
C THR A 143 3.31 5.32 9.95
N TYR A 144 2.19 4.66 9.60
CA TYR A 144 2.19 3.31 9.05
C TYR A 144 3.01 3.23 7.75
N ARG A 145 2.85 4.19 6.81
CA ARG A 145 3.67 4.25 5.60
C ARG A 145 5.17 4.40 5.92
N ASN A 146 5.52 5.24 6.88
CA ASN A 146 6.92 5.39 7.29
C ASN A 146 7.49 4.07 7.83
N PHE A 147 6.72 3.33 8.64
CA PHE A 147 7.16 2.03 9.13
C PHE A 147 7.35 1.00 8.02
N ILE A 148 6.48 0.97 7.00
CA ILE A 148 6.67 0.12 5.83
C ILE A 148 7.99 0.43 5.14
N ASN A 149 8.25 1.71 4.83
CA ASN A 149 9.48 2.12 4.15
C ASN A 149 10.74 1.73 4.96
N ILE A 150 10.69 1.85 6.29
CA ILE A 150 11.78 1.44 7.19
C ILE A 150 12.00 -0.08 7.11
N ILE A 151 10.94 -0.87 7.12
CA ILE A 151 11.02 -2.34 7.05
C ILE A 151 11.57 -2.77 5.69
N GLU A 152 11.07 -2.22 4.59
CA GLU A 152 11.55 -2.52 3.24
C GLU A 152 13.04 -2.18 3.09
N SER A 153 13.45 -1.00 3.57
CA SER A 153 14.85 -0.60 3.57
C SER A 153 15.73 -1.55 4.40
N ARG A 154 15.20 -2.07 5.52
CA ARG A 154 15.91 -3.06 6.34
C ARG A 154 16.01 -4.40 5.61
N ASN A 155 14.92 -4.87 5.03
CA ASN A 155 14.88 -6.14 4.29
C ASN A 155 15.87 -6.11 3.11
N GLU A 156 15.96 -4.99 2.38
CA GLU A 156 16.93 -4.85 1.28
C GLU A 156 18.38 -4.90 1.78
N ARG A 157 18.70 -4.25 2.90
CA ARG A 157 20.03 -4.36 3.52
C ARG A 157 20.35 -5.78 3.99
N GLU A 158 19.39 -6.47 4.59
CA GLU A 158 19.54 -7.87 5.02
C GLU A 158 19.80 -8.80 3.81
N LYS A 159 19.07 -8.56 2.72
CA LYS A 159 19.22 -9.29 1.45
C LYS A 159 20.61 -9.07 0.85
N GLN A 160 21.06 -7.81 0.75
CA GLN A 160 22.41 -7.47 0.25
C GLN A 160 23.49 -8.11 1.11
N PHE A 161 23.42 -7.95 2.44
CA PHE A 161 24.39 -8.56 3.36
C PHE A 161 24.53 -10.07 3.15
N PHE A 162 23.42 -10.77 2.93
CA PHE A 162 23.52 -12.19 2.68
C PHE A 162 24.20 -12.52 1.35
N TYR A 163 23.81 -11.87 0.26
CA TYR A 163 24.39 -12.17 -1.06
C TYR A 163 25.88 -11.82 -1.11
N ASP A 164 26.26 -10.72 -0.46
CA ASP A 164 27.63 -10.22 -0.51
C ASP A 164 28.55 -10.91 0.51
N VAL A 165 28.01 -11.41 1.62
CA VAL A 165 28.81 -11.94 2.74
C VAL A 165 28.46 -13.39 3.07
N MET A 166 27.20 -13.68 3.40
CA MET A 166 26.84 -15.00 3.94
C MET A 166 26.89 -16.11 2.89
N GLN A 167 26.39 -15.85 1.68
CA GLN A 167 26.33 -16.85 0.61
C GLN A 167 27.73 -17.28 0.16
N PRO A 168 28.69 -16.37 -0.12
CA PRO A 168 30.07 -16.77 -0.44
C PRO A 168 30.71 -17.60 0.67
N ILE A 169 30.59 -17.17 1.94
CA ILE A 169 31.15 -17.91 3.08
C ILE A 169 30.63 -19.34 3.11
N VAL A 170 29.33 -19.53 2.93
CA VAL A 170 28.73 -20.86 2.92
C VAL A 170 29.24 -21.69 1.74
N LEU A 171 29.22 -21.14 0.53
CA LEU A 171 29.63 -21.87 -0.67
C LEU A 171 31.11 -22.30 -0.60
N ASP A 172 31.97 -21.45 -0.04
CA ASP A 172 33.41 -21.70 0.03
C ASP A 172 33.82 -22.62 1.19
N HIS A 173 33.05 -22.64 2.28
CA HIS A 173 33.46 -23.30 3.53
C HIS A 173 32.58 -24.46 3.97
N LEU A 174 31.34 -24.57 3.48
CA LEU A 174 30.45 -25.67 3.79
C LEU A 174 30.45 -26.64 2.61
N ASN A 175 30.91 -27.88 2.86
CA ASN A 175 30.89 -28.91 1.84
C ASN A 175 29.44 -29.38 1.64
N LEU A 176 28.75 -28.81 0.65
CA LEU A 176 27.35 -29.11 0.32
C LEU A 176 27.20 -30.35 -0.59
N SER A 177 28.31 -31.05 -0.88
CA SER A 177 28.38 -32.29 -1.66
C SER A 177 28.00 -33.53 -0.85
#